data_AF-A0A7V2CIQ1-F1
#
_entry.id   AF-A0A7V2CIQ1-F1
#
_cell.length_a   1.000
_cell.length_b   1.000
_cell.length_c   1.000
_cell.angle_alpha   90.00
_cell.angle_beta   90.00
_cell.angle_gamma   90.00
#
_symmetry.space_group_name_H-M   'P 1'
#
loop_
_entity.id
_entity.type
_entity.pdbx_description
1 polymer ?
#
loop_
_entity_poly.entity_id
_entity_poly.type
_entity_poly.pdbx_seq_one_letter_code
_entity_poly.pdbx_strand_id
1 'polypeptide(L)'
;MRALLALAGRGPAVWVAATSRGSDWAGDVWLWGGLLLAAAGVGFIVLLLVRRRFSGSGQGSSATWTLQDIRQMHASGLLTDEEYEVLRQRVRRSAGTEREGLPAEGAGGSADPRPPRRADHGSEGGR
;
A
#
# COMPACT_ATOMS: atom_id res chain seq x y z
N MET A 1 32.66 -41.77 63.30
CA MET A 1 33.52 -40.82 62.57
C MET A 1 34.28 -41.57 61.50
N ARG A 2 34.22 -41.09 60.24
CA ARG A 2 34.91 -41.61 59.03
C ARG A 2 34.29 -42.92 58.49
N ALA A 3 33.95 -43.11 57.23
CA ALA A 3 34.39 -42.44 56.01
C ALA A 3 33.20 -42.23 55.04
N LEU A 4 32.92 -40.95 54.79
CA LEU A 4 32.33 -40.46 53.55
C LEU A 4 33.42 -40.49 52.47
N LEU A 5 32.99 -40.57 51.21
CA LEU A 5 33.75 -40.34 49.96
C LEU A 5 34.46 -41.56 49.36
N ALA A 6 33.83 -42.18 48.37
CA ALA A 6 34.41 -42.39 47.03
C ALA A 6 33.56 -43.37 46.23
N LEU A 7 32.58 -42.85 45.48
CA LEU A 7 32.14 -43.51 44.25
C LEU A 7 31.62 -42.42 43.32
N ALA A 8 32.56 -41.71 42.70
CA ALA A 8 32.91 -41.96 41.30
C ALA A 8 31.75 -41.57 40.38
N GLY A 9 31.65 -40.25 40.14
CA GLY A 9 30.85 -39.70 39.06
C GLY A 9 31.38 -40.20 37.72
N ARG A 10 30.75 -41.25 37.19
CA ARG A 10 30.90 -41.67 35.80
C ARG A 10 29.70 -41.11 35.05
N GLY A 11 29.75 -39.81 34.76
CA GLY A 11 28.75 -39.18 33.91
C GLY A 11 28.71 -39.88 32.55
N PRO A 12 27.54 -40.00 31.90
CA PRO A 12 27.47 -40.57 30.57
C PRO A 12 28.29 -39.68 29.64
N ALA A 13 29.41 -40.22 29.15
CA ALA A 13 30.14 -39.64 28.04
C ALA A 13 29.24 -39.75 26.81
N VAL A 14 28.39 -38.75 26.62
CA VAL A 14 27.64 -38.57 25.39
C VAL A 14 28.67 -38.11 24.37
N TRP A 15 29.31 -39.07 23.72
CA TRP A 15 30.11 -38.83 22.54
C TRP A 15 29.16 -38.31 21.48
N VAL A 16 29.05 -36.98 21.37
CA VAL A 16 28.55 -36.32 20.18
C VAL A 16 29.58 -36.64 19.11
N ALA A 17 29.38 -37.77 18.44
CA ALA A 17 30.14 -38.15 17.28
C ALA A 17 29.89 -37.05 16.23
N ALA A 18 30.86 -36.15 16.09
CA ALA A 18 30.87 -35.15 15.05
C ALA A 18 30.79 -35.90 13.71
N THR A 19 29.65 -35.79 13.04
CA THR A 19 29.39 -36.44 11.76
C THR A 19 30.18 -35.71 10.66
N SER A 20 31.47 -35.98 10.59
CA SER A 20 32.39 -35.51 9.54
C SER A 20 32.26 -36.32 8.25
N ARG A 21 31.05 -36.76 7.89
CA ARG A 21 30.80 -37.53 6.67
C ARG A 21 29.96 -36.67 5.70
N GLY A 22 30.68 -36.04 4.77
CA GLY A 22 30.18 -35.38 3.57
C GLY A 22 30.35 -33.86 3.62
N SER A 23 31.32 -33.29 2.89
CA SER A 23 31.35 -31.84 2.62
C SER A 23 30.19 -31.39 1.73
N ASP A 24 29.53 -32.35 1.10
CA ASP A 24 28.62 -32.15 -0.03
C ASP A 24 27.23 -31.73 0.46
N TRP A 25 26.77 -32.30 1.58
CA TRP A 25 25.50 -31.90 2.20
C TRP A 25 25.59 -30.53 2.87
N ALA A 26 26.78 -30.16 3.40
CA ALA A 26 27.00 -28.81 3.91
C ALA A 26 26.84 -27.78 2.78
N GLY A 27 27.46 -28.03 1.63
CA GLY A 27 27.29 -27.18 0.44
C GLY A 27 25.83 -27.09 -0.02
N ASP A 28 25.13 -28.22 -0.06
CA ASP A 28 23.73 -28.28 -0.44
C ASP A 28 22.82 -27.48 0.52
N VAL A 29 23.05 -27.60 1.84
CA VAL A 29 22.32 -26.83 2.85
C VAL A 29 22.56 -25.32 2.71
N TRP A 30 23.80 -24.90 2.45
CA TRP A 30 24.11 -23.49 2.22
C TRP A 30 23.46 -22.96 0.92
N LEU A 31 23.42 -23.78 -0.13
CA LEU A 31 22.82 -23.41 -1.41
C LEU A 31 21.30 -23.28 -1.31
N TRP A 32 20.61 -24.26 -0.73
CA TRP A 32 19.17 -24.19 -0.49
C TRP A 32 18.81 -23.11 0.53
N GLY A 33 19.62 -22.93 1.58
CA GLY A 33 19.44 -21.86 2.56
C GLY A 33 19.57 -20.47 1.93
N GLY A 34 20.59 -20.26 1.10
CA GLY A 34 20.76 -19.03 0.33
C GLY A 34 19.62 -18.77 -0.64
N LEU A 35 19.15 -19.80 -1.34
CA LEU A 35 18.02 -19.71 -2.26
C LEU A 35 16.73 -19.30 -1.53
N LEU A 36 16.43 -19.92 -0.38
CA LEU A 36 15.27 -19.55 0.43
C LEU A 36 15.35 -18.10 0.90
N LEU A 37 16.54 -17.68 1.36
CA LEU A 37 16.76 -16.32 1.84
C LEU A 37 16.61 -15.30 0.71
N ALA A 38 17.13 -15.61 -0.47
CA ALA A 38 16.96 -14.78 -1.67
C ALA A 38 15.49 -14.69 -2.08
N ALA A 39 14.76 -15.81 -2.12
CA ALA A 39 13.33 -15.84 -2.43
C ALA A 39 12.52 -15.03 -1.41
N ALA A 40 12.81 -15.16 -0.11
CA ALA A 40 12.19 -14.37 0.94
C ALA A 40 12.50 -12.87 0.78
N GLY A 41 13.74 -12.53 0.42
CA GLY A 41 14.15 -11.15 0.13
C GLY A 41 13.41 -10.55 -1.06
N VAL A 42 13.29 -11.28 -2.17
CA VAL A 42 12.51 -10.85 -3.34
C VAL A 42 11.04 -10.68 -2.98
N GLY A 43 10.45 -11.65 -2.26
CA GLY A 43 9.07 -11.56 -1.78
C GLY A 43 8.85 -10.34 -0.89
N PHE A 44 9.81 -10.05 0.01
CA PHE A 44 9.77 -8.87 0.87
C PHE A 44 9.88 -7.56 0.07
N ILE A 45 10.76 -7.49 -0.93
CA ILE A 45 10.89 -6.32 -1.82
C ILE A 45 9.60 -6.11 -2.61
N VAL A 46 9.03 -7.16 -3.19
CA VAL A 46 7.74 -7.09 -3.91
C VAL A 46 6.65 -6.60 -2.98
N LEU A 47 6.56 -7.15 -1.76
CA LEU A 47 5.60 -6.71 -0.76
C LEU A 47 5.79 -5.23 -0.39
N LEU A 48 7.04 -4.77 -0.24
CA LEU A 48 7.34 -3.36 0.00
C LEU A 48 6.97 -2.47 -1.17
N LEU A 49 7.19 -2.91 -2.42
CA LEU A 49 6.81 -2.16 -3.62
C LEU A 49 5.30 -2.04 -3.75
N VAL A 50 4.59 -3.15 -3.53
CA VAL A 50 3.13 -3.22 -3.47
C VAL A 50 2.63 -2.29 -2.36
N ARG A 51 3.12 -2.45 -1.14
CA ARG A 51 2.74 -1.62 0.00
C ARG A 51 3.04 -0.15 -0.25
N ARG A 52 4.20 0.19 -0.82
CA ARG A 52 4.55 1.57 -1.18
C ARG A 52 3.60 2.14 -2.23
N ARG A 53 3.19 1.32 -3.21
CA ARG A 53 2.22 1.72 -4.23
C ARG A 53 0.82 1.97 -3.66
N PHE A 54 0.38 1.19 -2.67
CA PHE A 54 -0.93 1.35 -2.03
C PHE A 54 -0.94 2.39 -0.89
N SER A 55 0.15 2.56 -0.15
CA SER A 55 0.25 3.56 0.93
C SER A 55 0.48 4.98 0.39
N GLY A 56 1.03 5.12 -0.83
CA GLY A 56 1.19 6.42 -1.50
C GLY A 56 -0.11 7.04 -2.04
N SER A 57 -1.20 6.27 -2.13
CA SER A 57 -2.52 6.76 -2.58
C SER A 57 -3.43 7.25 -1.44
N GLY A 58 -2.92 7.35 -0.20
CA GLY A 58 -3.69 7.75 0.98
C GLY A 58 -4.08 9.24 1.06
N GLN A 59 -3.72 10.06 0.08
CA GLN A 59 -4.11 11.47 0.06
C GLN A 59 -4.34 11.93 -1.40
N GLY A 60 -5.58 11.79 -1.89
CA GLY A 60 -6.05 12.57 -3.05
C GLY A 60 -6.12 11.88 -4.41
N SER A 61 -6.03 10.55 -4.51
CA SER A 61 -6.48 9.87 -5.73
C SER A 61 -7.18 8.57 -5.32
N SER A 62 -8.48 8.68 -5.03
CA SER A 62 -9.39 7.68 -5.57
C SER A 62 -8.91 7.44 -6.99
N ALA A 63 -8.41 6.23 -7.28
CA ALA A 63 -8.11 5.86 -8.64
C ALA A 63 -9.41 6.07 -9.40
N THR A 64 -9.53 7.23 -10.05
CA THR A 64 -10.59 7.52 -10.98
C THR A 64 -10.30 6.56 -12.10
N TRP A 65 -10.76 5.31 -11.94
CA TRP A 65 -10.77 4.32 -12.98
C TRP A 65 -11.70 4.90 -14.02
N THR A 66 -11.09 5.67 -14.91
CA THR A 66 -11.80 6.41 -15.93
C THR A 66 -12.44 5.37 -16.83
N LEU A 67 -13.63 5.69 -17.32
CA LEU A 67 -14.34 4.87 -18.31
C LEU A 67 -13.45 4.48 -19.50
N GLN A 68 -12.39 5.25 -19.76
CA GLN A 68 -11.38 4.97 -20.78
C GLN A 68 -10.49 3.77 -20.45
N ASP A 69 -10.09 3.60 -19.18
CA ASP A 69 -9.23 2.48 -18.76
C ASP A 69 -10.01 1.16 -18.79
N ILE A 70 -11.28 1.20 -18.36
CA ILE A 70 -12.19 0.05 -18.43
C ILE A 70 -12.44 -0.36 -19.89
N ARG A 71 -12.60 0.61 -20.81
CA ARG A 71 -12.72 0.33 -22.25
C ARG A 71 -11.43 -0.27 -22.82
N GLN A 72 -10.27 0.20 -22.38
CA GLN A 72 -8.99 -0.31 -22.85
C GLN A 72 -8.73 -1.75 -22.36
N MET A 73 -9.11 -2.08 -21.12
CA MET A 73 -9.02 -3.44 -20.58
C MET A 73 -10.02 -4.42 -21.23
N HIS A 74 -11.19 -3.94 -21.63
CA HIS A 74 -12.14 -4.74 -22.42
C HIS A 74 -11.62 -4.99 -23.84
N ALA A 75 -11.11 -3.96 -24.50
CA ALA A 75 -10.52 -4.07 -25.84
C ALA A 75 -9.26 -4.97 -25.88
N SER A 76 -8.52 -5.08 -24.78
CA SER A 76 -7.38 -5.99 -24.66
C SER A 76 -7.76 -7.43 -24.29
N GLY A 77 -9.05 -7.72 -24.10
CA GLY A 77 -9.54 -9.05 -23.73
C GLY A 77 -9.20 -9.46 -22.29
N LEU A 78 -8.82 -8.51 -21.43
CA LEU A 78 -8.55 -8.76 -20.01
C LEU A 78 -9.82 -8.78 -19.14
N LEU A 79 -10.96 -8.35 -19.70
CA LEU A 79 -12.27 -8.42 -19.08
C LEU A 79 -13.25 -9.17 -19.96
N THR A 80 -14.09 -9.98 -19.33
CA THR A 80 -15.29 -10.54 -19.95
C THR A 80 -16.38 -9.48 -20.12
N ASP A 81 -17.32 -9.71 -21.04
CA ASP A 81 -18.42 -8.78 -21.31
C ASP A 81 -19.29 -8.57 -20.06
N GLU A 82 -19.48 -9.62 -19.26
CA GLU A 82 -20.23 -9.59 -18.01
C GLU A 82 -19.54 -8.71 -16.96
N GLU A 83 -18.22 -8.84 -16.82
CA GLU A 83 -17.44 -8.01 -15.90
C GLU A 83 -17.44 -6.55 -16.32
N TYR A 84 -17.39 -6.28 -17.63
CA TYR A 84 -17.40 -4.93 -18.19
C TYR A 84 -18.68 -4.19 -17.79
N GLU A 85 -19.84 -4.82 -17.94
CA GLU A 85 -21.12 -4.19 -17.59
C GLU A 85 -21.25 -3.92 -16.07
N VAL A 86 -20.75 -4.83 -15.23
CA VAL A 86 -20.74 -4.63 -13.77
C VAL A 86 -19.86 -3.43 -13.38
N LEU A 87 -18.65 -3.31 -13.96
CA LEU A 87 -17.76 -2.19 -13.69
C LEU A 87 -18.34 -0.86 -14.22
N ARG A 88 -18.92 -0.88 -15.43
CA ARG A 88 -19.56 0.28 -16.06
C ARG A 88 -20.69 0.84 -15.21
N GLN A 89 -21.52 -0.02 -14.62
CA GLN A 89 -22.60 0.40 -13.72
C GLN A 89 -22.09 1.04 -12.44
N ARG A 90 -21.01 0.49 -11.85
CA ARG A 90 -20.39 1.05 -10.63
C ARG A 90 -19.85 2.45 -10.86
N VAL A 91 -19.14 2.67 -11.97
CA VAL A 91 -18.58 3.98 -12.34
C VAL A 91 -19.68 5.01 -12.59
N ARG A 92 -20.77 4.62 -13.25
CA ARG A 92 -21.94 5.51 -13.44
C ARG A 92 -22.59 5.89 -12.12
N ARG A 93 -22.71 4.96 -11.17
CA ARG A 93 -23.29 5.24 -9.85
C ARG A 93 -22.41 6.22 -9.08
N SER A 94 -21.09 6.02 -9.03
CA SER A 94 -20.17 6.94 -8.35
C SER A 94 -20.13 8.33 -9.00
N ALA A 95 -20.22 8.43 -10.33
CA ALA A 95 -20.28 9.71 -11.04
C ALA A 95 -21.61 10.46 -10.82
N GLY A 96 -22.70 9.75 -10.52
CA GLY A 96 -23.99 10.35 -10.18
C GLY A 96 -24.03 10.90 -8.75
N THR A 97 -23.43 10.19 -7.79
CA THR A 97 -23.51 10.54 -6.36
C THR A 97 -22.77 11.84 -6.01
N GLU A 98 -21.71 12.21 -6.74
CA GLU A 98 -21.02 13.50 -6.53
C GLU A 98 -21.88 14.73 -6.85
N ARG A 99 -22.95 14.59 -7.65
CA ARG A 99 -23.89 15.70 -7.92
C ARG A 99 -25.02 15.82 -6.91
N GLU A 100 -25.29 14.79 -6.14
CA GLU A 100 -26.47 14.69 -5.26
C GLU A 100 -26.11 14.79 -3.76
N GLY A 101 -24.82 14.78 -3.44
CA GLY A 101 -24.27 14.83 -2.08
C GLY A 101 -23.63 16.16 -1.67
N LEU A 102 -24.03 17.29 -2.26
CA LEU A 102 -23.78 18.59 -1.65
C LEU A 102 -24.93 18.88 -0.68
N PRO A 103 -24.79 18.63 0.64
CA PRO A 103 -25.67 19.27 1.59
C PRO A 103 -25.55 20.78 1.38
N ALA A 104 -26.70 21.45 1.34
CA ALA A 104 -26.82 22.89 1.43
C ALA A 104 -26.35 23.39 2.83
N GLU A 105 -25.10 23.11 3.17
CA GLU A 105 -24.46 23.48 4.43
C GLU A 105 -23.65 24.74 4.16
N GLY A 106 -24.20 25.89 4.55
CA GLY A 106 -23.49 27.17 4.48
C GLY A 106 -24.27 28.35 3.90
N ALA A 107 -25.60 28.34 3.91
CA ALA A 107 -26.39 29.57 3.95
C ALA A 107 -26.14 30.29 5.30
N GLY A 108 -24.97 30.90 5.43
CA GLY A 108 -24.48 31.51 6.66
C GLY A 108 -23.31 32.45 6.35
N GLY A 109 -23.48 33.29 5.34
CA GLY A 109 -22.44 34.19 4.85
C GLY A 109 -23.04 35.36 4.10
N SER A 110 -23.88 36.15 4.78
CA SER A 110 -24.10 37.56 4.43
C SER A 110 -22.79 38.33 4.63
N ALA A 111 -21.78 38.01 3.82
CA ALA A 111 -20.68 38.91 3.53
C ALA A 111 -21.15 39.79 2.37
N ASP A 112 -21.88 40.83 2.75
CA ASP A 112 -22.09 42.08 2.03
C ASP A 112 -20.96 42.35 1.03
N PRO A 113 -21.12 42.09 -0.28
CA PRO A 113 -20.26 42.67 -1.29
C PRO A 113 -20.75 44.10 -1.47
N ARG A 114 -20.42 44.98 -0.52
CA ARG A 114 -20.46 46.42 -0.75
C ARG A 114 -19.65 46.67 -2.02
N PRO A 115 -20.25 47.14 -3.12
CA PRO A 115 -19.46 47.63 -4.22
C PRO A 115 -18.57 48.75 -3.68
N PRO A 116 -17.28 48.83 -4.07
CA PRO A 116 -16.46 49.95 -3.68
C PRO A 116 -17.15 51.22 -4.16
N ARG A 117 -17.56 52.03 -3.17
CA ARG A 117 -18.10 53.37 -3.34
C ARG A 117 -17.11 54.14 -4.19
N ARG A 118 -17.43 54.29 -5.47
CA ARG A 118 -16.71 55.10 -6.44
C ARG A 118 -16.65 56.50 -5.83
N ALA A 119 -15.48 56.86 -5.32
CA ALA A 119 -15.23 58.18 -4.80
C ALA A 119 -15.46 59.16 -5.94
N ASP A 120 -16.52 59.94 -5.76
CA ASP A 120 -16.77 61.20 -6.41
C ASP A 120 -15.53 62.07 -6.25
N HIS A 121 -14.79 62.25 -7.34
CA HIS A 121 -13.79 63.30 -7.45
C HIS A 121 -14.23 64.20 -8.61
N GLY A 122 -15.03 65.19 -8.23
CA GLY A 122 -15.14 66.42 -8.97
C GLY A 122 -13.76 67.07 -9.14
N SER A 123 -13.46 67.43 -10.38
CA SER A 123 -12.61 68.55 -10.78
C SER A 123 -13.27 69.04 -12.05
N GLU A 124 -14.25 69.95 -11.96
CA GLU A 124 -14.03 71.38 -11.75
C GLU A 124 -12.85 71.91 -12.56
N GLY A 125 -13.19 72.66 -13.61
CA GLY A 125 -12.49 73.88 -13.96
C GLY A 125 -11.50 73.79 -15.11
N GLY A 126 -11.78 74.56 -16.16
CA GLY A 126 -10.71 75.34 -16.78
C GLY A 126 -10.76 75.51 -18.29
N ARG A 127 -11.64 76.42 -18.72
CA ARG A 127 -11.45 77.38 -19.84
C ARG A 127 -11.33 76.86 -21.27
#